data_AF-A0A1B6DDN9-F1
#
_entry.id   AF-A0A1B6DDN9-F1
#
_cell.length_a   1.000
_cell.length_b   1.000
_cell.length_c   1.000
_cell.angle_alpha   90.00
_cell.angle_beta   90.00
_cell.angle_gamma   90.00
#
_symmetry.space_group_name_H-M   'P 1'
#
loop_
_entity.id
_entity.type
_entity.pdbx_description
1 polymer ?
#
loop_
_entity_poly.entity_id
_entity_poly.type
_entity_poly.pdbx_seq_one_letter_code
_entity_poly.pdbx_strand_id
1 'polypeptide(L)'
;MEMSTCDETPLVCSDCRKRVSSRSYHCNICHVCIVKRDLHCAWLNCCIGEKNHRWYLATLISALAQTSLCSNLILTTACHPFKVFGSFMLPDDCSDVYFDILYGVMFVTSVYCILVMIFLLILLINECWLISLGITGHEWRNSTRRSLCGLVSNRPYSKGFFSNWWEFFSGTEKNYTTLCI
;
A
#
# COMPACT_ATOMS: atom_id res chain seq x y z
N MET A 1 9.46 23.14 -37.40
CA MET A 1 8.78 21.92 -37.86
C MET A 1 9.34 20.79 -37.02
N GLU A 2 8.64 20.12 -36.12
CA GLU A 2 7.23 20.11 -35.69
C GLU A 2 7.28 19.82 -34.19
N MET A 3 6.62 20.64 -33.37
CA MET A 3 6.39 20.34 -31.96
C MET A 3 4.97 19.76 -31.90
N SER A 4 4.89 18.44 -31.80
CA SER A 4 3.63 17.71 -31.76
C SER A 4 2.79 18.18 -30.57
N THR A 5 1.73 18.91 -30.85
CA THR A 5 0.69 19.31 -29.89
C THR A 5 -0.06 18.06 -29.45
N CYS A 6 0.09 17.65 -28.18
CA CYS A 6 -0.81 16.67 -27.59
C CYS A 6 -2.22 17.27 -27.55
N ASP A 7 -3.14 16.63 -28.25
CA ASP A 7 -4.57 16.89 -28.28
C ASP A 7 -5.18 16.66 -26.88
N GLU A 8 -5.30 17.72 -26.08
CA GLU A 8 -5.86 17.65 -24.72
C GLU A 8 -7.34 18.06 -24.76
N THR A 9 -8.21 17.11 -25.11
CA THR A 9 -9.63 17.25 -24.76
C THR A 9 -9.75 17.28 -23.24
N PRO A 10 -10.41 18.29 -22.63
CA PRO A 10 -10.50 18.36 -21.18
C PRO A 10 -11.25 17.14 -20.65
N LEU A 11 -10.55 16.29 -19.87
CA LEU A 11 -11.18 15.16 -19.20
C LEU A 11 -12.15 15.70 -18.15
N VAL A 12 -13.44 15.51 -18.39
CA VAL A 12 -14.52 15.87 -17.47
C VAL A 12 -15.06 14.60 -16.84
N CYS A 13 -15.14 14.58 -15.51
CA CYS A 13 -15.80 13.49 -14.81
C CYS A 13 -17.32 13.59 -15.00
N SER A 14 -17.97 12.52 -15.43
CA SER A 14 -19.43 12.43 -15.61
C SER A 14 -20.20 12.72 -14.32
N ASP A 15 -19.74 12.17 -13.21
CA ASP A 15 -20.44 12.24 -11.91
C ASP A 15 -20.23 13.60 -11.24
N CYS A 16 -19.00 14.09 -11.22
CA CYS A 16 -18.67 15.37 -10.59
C CYS A 16 -18.87 16.58 -11.50
N ARG A 17 -19.05 16.38 -12.82
CA ARG A 17 -19.16 17.44 -13.85
C ARG A 17 -18.09 18.53 -13.77
N LYS A 18 -16.87 18.13 -13.37
CA LYS A 18 -15.70 19.02 -13.24
C LYS A 18 -14.54 18.52 -14.08
N ARG A 19 -13.68 19.45 -14.52
CA ARG A 19 -12.40 19.11 -15.17
C ARG A 19 -11.51 18.39 -14.18
N VAL A 20 -10.86 17.33 -14.64
CA VAL A 20 -9.93 16.51 -13.84
C VAL A 20 -8.62 16.32 -14.60
N SER A 21 -7.54 15.99 -13.88
CA SER A 21 -6.26 15.70 -14.52
C SER A 21 -6.25 14.33 -15.21
N SER A 22 -5.28 14.11 -16.10
CA SER A 22 -5.14 12.90 -16.92
C SER A 22 -5.04 11.57 -16.17
N ARG A 23 -4.77 11.60 -14.86
CA ARG A 23 -4.71 10.42 -13.97
C ARG A 23 -5.63 10.52 -12.76
N SER A 24 -6.70 11.31 -12.86
CA SER A 24 -7.71 11.42 -11.81
C SER A 24 -8.85 10.43 -12.04
N TYR A 25 -9.29 9.75 -10.99
CA TYR A 25 -10.40 8.80 -11.06
C TYR A 25 -11.46 9.10 -9.99
N HIS A 26 -12.74 8.99 -10.36
CA HIS A 26 -13.86 9.12 -9.42
C HIS A 26 -13.94 7.88 -8.52
N CYS A 27 -14.17 8.09 -7.22
CA CYS A 27 -14.48 7.01 -6.28
C CYS A 27 -15.97 7.02 -5.94
N ASN A 28 -16.69 5.96 -6.29
CA ASN A 28 -18.12 5.84 -6.03
C ASN A 28 -18.46 5.72 -4.54
N ILE A 29 -17.49 5.41 -3.67
CA ILE A 29 -17.70 5.31 -2.21
C ILE A 29 -17.55 6.69 -1.55
N CYS A 30 -16.51 7.44 -1.92
CA CYS A 30 -16.27 8.78 -1.37
C CYS A 30 -16.93 9.91 -2.16
N HIS A 31 -17.53 9.61 -3.32
CA HIS A 31 -18.16 10.57 -4.25
C HIS A 31 -17.26 11.74 -4.65
N VAL A 32 -15.96 11.49 -4.81
CA VAL A 32 -14.96 12.51 -5.15
C VAL A 32 -13.94 11.98 -6.14
N CYS A 33 -13.45 12.86 -7.02
CA CYS A 33 -12.32 12.55 -7.90
C CYS A 33 -10.99 12.74 -7.16
N ILE A 34 -10.15 11.70 -7.20
CA ILE A 34 -8.84 11.67 -6.55
C ILE A 34 -7.75 11.60 -7.63
N VAL A 35 -6.75 12.47 -7.52
CA VAL A 35 -5.58 12.51 -8.42
C VAL A 35 -4.67 11.33 -8.13
N LYS A 36 -4.23 10.63 -9.19
CA LYS A 36 -3.47 9.37 -9.12
C LYS A 36 -4.09 8.40 -8.11
N ARG A 37 -5.41 8.21 -8.19
CA ARG A 37 -6.15 7.33 -7.28
C ARG A 37 -5.56 5.93 -7.33
N ASP A 38 -5.13 5.43 -6.17
CA ASP A 38 -4.59 4.09 -6.04
C ASP A 38 -5.71 3.11 -5.64
N LEU A 39 -6.26 3.30 -4.43
CA LEU A 39 -7.33 2.47 -3.88
C LEU A 39 -8.24 3.26 -2.94
N HIS A 40 -9.41 2.70 -2.64
CA HIS A 40 -10.21 3.12 -1.50
C HIS A 40 -9.95 2.13 -0.36
N CYS A 41 -9.39 2.62 0.75
CA CYS A 41 -9.06 1.78 1.89
C CYS A 41 -10.23 1.79 2.86
N ALA A 42 -10.94 0.68 2.99
CA ALA A 42 -12.05 0.56 3.94
C ALA A 42 -11.58 0.69 5.41
N TRP A 43 -10.37 0.22 5.73
CA TRP A 43 -9.80 0.27 7.07
C TRP A 43 -9.53 1.68 7.57
N LEU A 44 -9.08 2.56 6.67
CA LEU A 44 -8.83 3.97 6.97
C LEU A 44 -10.04 4.86 6.62
N ASN A 45 -11.10 4.24 6.08
CA ASN A 45 -12.28 4.90 5.55
C ASN A 45 -11.95 6.13 4.66
N CYS A 46 -10.93 6.00 3.82
CA CYS A 46 -10.47 7.09 2.96
C CYS A 46 -9.89 6.59 1.62
N CYS A 47 -9.89 7.45 0.62
CA CYS A 47 -9.21 7.17 -0.65
C CYS A 47 -7.72 7.49 -0.54
N ILE A 48 -6.90 6.58 -1.05
CA ILE A 48 -5.46 6.76 -1.19
C ILE A 48 -5.17 7.23 -2.62
N GLY A 49 -4.39 8.29 -2.73
CA GLY A 49 -3.91 8.86 -3.98
C GLY A 49 -2.68 9.73 -3.73
N GLU A 50 -2.32 10.58 -4.68
CA GLU A 50 -1.04 11.29 -4.70
C GLU A 50 -0.65 11.96 -3.37
N LYS A 51 -1.60 12.66 -2.73
CA LYS A 51 -1.34 13.47 -1.53
C LYS A 51 -1.11 12.66 -0.25
N ASN A 52 -1.67 11.45 -0.16
CA ASN A 52 -1.64 10.64 1.07
C ASN A 52 -1.01 9.25 0.89
N HIS A 53 -0.57 8.89 -0.31
CA HIS A 53 0.05 7.57 -0.58
C HIS A 53 1.29 7.30 0.29
N ARG A 54 2.11 8.33 0.56
CA ARG A 54 3.29 8.20 1.44
C ARG A 54 2.91 7.89 2.88
N TRP A 55 1.89 8.59 3.37
CA TRP A 55 1.38 8.38 4.73
C TRP A 55 0.77 7.00 4.85
N TYR A 56 0.08 6.52 3.81
CA TYR A 56 -0.42 5.15 3.75
C TYR A 56 0.72 4.12 3.84
N LEU A 57 1.81 4.28 3.09
CA LEU A 57 2.99 3.40 3.22
C LEU A 57 3.60 3.46 4.63
N ALA A 58 3.73 4.65 5.20
CA ALA A 58 4.25 4.82 6.56
C ALA A 58 3.34 4.10 7.58
N THR A 59 2.02 4.16 7.42
CA THR A 59 1.06 3.42 8.24
C THR A 59 1.20 1.90 8.08
N LEU A 60 1.43 1.39 6.87
CA LEU A 60 1.66 -0.05 6.65
C LEU A 60 2.94 -0.52 7.35
N ILE A 61 4.04 0.25 7.23
CA ILE A 61 5.32 -0.07 7.85
C ILE A 61 5.21 0.00 9.38
N SER A 62 4.57 1.03 9.93
CA SER A 62 4.39 1.14 11.38
C SER A 62 3.47 0.06 11.93
N ALA A 63 2.41 -0.31 11.22
CA ALA A 63 1.54 -1.42 11.60
C ALA A 63 2.27 -2.78 11.57
N LEU A 64 3.17 -3.01 10.61
CA LEU A 64 4.02 -4.20 10.57
C LEU A 64 5.00 -4.25 11.75
N ALA A 65 5.65 -3.13 12.06
CA ALA A 65 6.52 -3.03 13.23
C ALA A 65 5.75 -3.27 14.55
N GLN A 66 4.55 -2.71 14.67
CA GLN A 66 3.71 -2.87 15.85
C GLN A 66 3.23 -4.33 16.01
N THR A 67 2.72 -4.95 14.95
CA THR A 67 2.19 -6.32 15.00
C THR A 67 3.29 -7.36 15.22
N SER A 68 4.47 -7.17 14.64
CA SER A 68 5.64 -8.04 14.91
C SER A 68 6.11 -7.93 16.36
N LEU A 69 6.23 -6.71 16.90
CA LEU A 69 6.61 -6.48 18.29
C LEU A 69 5.58 -7.08 19.26
N CYS A 70 4.28 -6.84 19.04
CA CYS A 70 3.20 -7.41 19.84
C CYS A 70 3.24 -8.94 19.83
N SER A 71 3.37 -9.56 18.65
CA SER A 71 3.44 -11.02 18.53
C SER A 71 4.64 -11.57 19.31
N ASN A 72 5.81 -10.97 19.16
CA ASN A 72 7.02 -11.40 19.87
C ASN A 72 6.88 -11.27 21.40
N LEU A 73 6.35 -10.14 21.88
CA LEU A 73 6.15 -9.92 23.31
C LEU A 73 5.13 -10.91 23.90
N ILE A 74 4.05 -11.18 23.19
CA ILE A 74 3.02 -12.13 23.65
C ILE A 74 3.59 -13.56 23.66
N LEU A 75 4.29 -14.00 22.60
CA LEU A 75 4.88 -15.34 22.57
C LEU A 75 5.95 -15.54 23.65
N THR A 76 6.79 -14.54 23.91
CA THR A 76 7.81 -14.63 24.98
C THR A 76 7.22 -14.58 26.39
N THR A 77 5.98 -14.13 26.54
CA THR A 77 5.25 -14.16 27.83
C THR A 77 4.44 -15.44 27.99
N ALA A 78 3.83 -15.95 26.92
CA ALA A 78 2.97 -17.14 26.95
C ALA A 78 3.73 -18.46 26.80
N CYS A 79 4.93 -18.44 26.22
CA CYS A 79 5.79 -19.59 26.06
C CYS A 79 7.11 -19.33 26.78
N HIS A 80 7.73 -20.37 27.33
CA HIS A 80 9.06 -20.24 27.93
C HIS A 80 10.07 -19.79 26.86
N PRO A 81 10.71 -18.61 27.03
CA PRO A 81 11.61 -18.09 26.03
C PRO A 81 12.99 -18.74 26.14
N PHE A 82 13.49 -19.30 25.04
CA PHE A 82 14.88 -19.70 24.88
C PHE A 82 15.69 -18.55 24.26
N LYS A 83 16.93 -18.35 24.73
CA LYS A 83 17.84 -17.33 24.20
C LYS A 83 18.68 -17.90 23.06
N VAL A 84 18.38 -17.49 21.84
CA VAL A 84 19.18 -17.75 20.64
C VAL A 84 20.18 -16.62 20.47
N PHE A 85 21.48 -16.93 20.52
CA PHE A 85 22.58 -15.95 20.41
C PHE A 85 22.55 -14.79 21.44
N GLY A 86 22.29 -15.10 22.71
CA GLY A 86 22.49 -14.18 23.84
C GLY A 86 21.45 -13.06 24.02
N SER A 87 20.85 -12.57 22.92
CA SER A 87 19.91 -11.44 22.95
C SER A 87 18.58 -11.69 22.23
N PHE A 88 18.47 -12.72 21.37
CA PHE A 88 17.24 -12.99 20.63
C PHE A 88 16.42 -14.05 21.36
N MET A 89 15.23 -13.70 21.85
CA MET A 89 14.34 -14.64 22.55
C MET A 89 13.36 -15.28 21.58
N LEU A 90 13.35 -16.62 21.55
CA LEU A 90 12.41 -17.42 20.77
C LEU A 90 11.55 -18.29 21.70
N PRO A 91 10.25 -18.45 21.40
CA PRO A 91 9.34 -19.31 22.15
C PRO A 91 9.64 -20.79 21.82
N ASP A 92 9.83 -21.61 22.86
CA ASP A 92 10.20 -23.03 22.70
C ASP A 92 9.09 -23.96 23.24
N ASP A 93 8.69 -23.77 24.50
CA ASP A 93 7.63 -24.54 25.14
C ASP A 93 6.42 -23.66 25.51
N CYS A 94 5.24 -24.01 25.00
CA CYS A 94 3.98 -23.32 25.27
C CYS A 94 3.01 -24.20 26.08
N SER A 95 3.50 -25.16 26.86
CA SER A 95 2.65 -26.08 27.64
C SER A 95 1.72 -25.35 28.63
N ASP A 96 2.14 -24.20 29.16
CA ASP A 96 1.36 -23.33 30.07
C ASP A 96 0.02 -22.86 29.48
N VAL A 97 -0.08 -22.81 28.14
CA VAL A 97 -1.31 -22.48 27.40
C VAL A 97 -2.47 -23.43 27.75
N TYR A 98 -2.18 -24.68 28.11
CA TYR A 98 -3.21 -25.67 28.45
C TYR A 98 -3.62 -25.63 29.92
N PHE A 99 -2.86 -24.96 30.79
CA PHE A 99 -3.07 -24.95 32.24
C PHE A 99 -3.84 -23.72 32.72
N ASP A 100 -3.78 -22.59 31.99
CA ASP A 100 -4.55 -21.37 32.30
C ASP A 100 -5.22 -20.80 31.05
N ILE A 101 -6.50 -20.43 31.17
CA ILE A 101 -7.27 -19.80 30.10
C ILE A 101 -6.66 -18.46 29.65
N LEU A 102 -6.01 -17.72 30.55
CA LEU A 102 -5.37 -16.44 30.23
C LEU A 102 -4.21 -16.64 29.25
N TYR A 103 -3.36 -17.65 29.47
CA TYR A 103 -2.30 -18.02 28.53
C TYR A 103 -2.88 -18.55 27.21
N GLY A 104 -3.99 -19.28 27.27
CA GLY A 104 -4.82 -19.65 26.12
C GLY A 104 -5.20 -18.45 25.23
N VAL A 105 -5.81 -17.42 25.82
CA VAL A 105 -6.25 -16.21 25.11
C VAL A 105 -5.06 -15.44 24.54
N MET A 106 -3.96 -15.34 25.30
CA MET A 106 -2.72 -14.69 24.82
C MET A 106 -2.16 -15.41 23.60
N PHE A 107 -2.04 -16.73 23.64
CA PHE A 107 -1.54 -17.53 22.52
C PHE A 107 -2.40 -17.32 21.27
N VAL A 108 -3.73 -17.45 21.38
CA VAL A 108 -4.65 -17.23 20.25
C VAL A 108 -4.54 -15.81 19.69
N THR A 109 -4.45 -14.80 20.55
CA THR A 109 -4.28 -13.40 20.14
C THR A 109 -3.00 -13.20 19.33
N SER A 110 -1.90 -13.84 19.75
CA SER A 110 -0.63 -13.76 19.02
C SER A 110 -0.67 -14.39 17.63
N VAL A 111 -1.40 -15.50 17.47
CA VAL A 111 -1.63 -16.12 16.17
C VAL A 111 -2.40 -15.16 15.26
N TYR A 112 -3.43 -14.47 15.77
CA TYR A 112 -4.13 -13.44 15.00
C TYR A 112 -3.21 -12.27 14.63
N CYS A 113 -2.34 -11.81 15.51
CA CYS A 113 -1.36 -10.76 15.20
C CYS A 113 -0.40 -11.20 14.08
N ILE A 114 0.04 -12.45 14.06
CA ILE A 114 0.89 -13.01 12.99
C ILE A 114 0.12 -13.07 11.66
N LEU A 115 -1.15 -13.50 11.67
CA LEU A 115 -1.98 -13.52 10.47
C LEU A 115 -2.18 -12.12 9.88
N VAL A 116 -2.46 -11.14 10.73
CA VAL A 116 -2.57 -9.73 10.33
C VAL A 116 -1.23 -9.21 9.79
N MET A 117 -0.11 -9.54 10.44
CA MET A 117 1.23 -9.16 9.97
C MET A 117 1.51 -9.70 8.55
N ILE A 118 1.19 -10.97 8.28
CA ILE A 118 1.36 -11.58 6.96
C ILE A 118 0.49 -10.84 5.91
N PHE A 119 -0.77 -10.56 6.25
CA PHE A 119 -1.66 -9.81 5.36
C PHE A 119 -1.13 -8.40 5.06
N LEU A 120 -0.68 -7.65 6.07
CA LEU A 120 -0.09 -6.33 5.91
C LEU A 120 1.20 -6.37 5.08
N LEU A 121 2.01 -7.43 5.21
CA LEU A 121 3.23 -7.61 4.44
C LEU A 121 2.91 -7.81 2.95
N ILE A 122 1.91 -8.63 2.64
CA ILE A 122 1.43 -8.83 1.26
C ILE A 122 0.95 -7.51 0.67
N LEU A 123 0.18 -6.72 1.43
CA LEU A 123 -0.25 -5.39 0.98
C LEU A 123 0.95 -4.47 0.72
N LEU A 124 1.90 -4.40 1.64
CA LEU A 124 3.10 -3.56 1.47
C LEU A 124 3.91 -3.97 0.24
N ILE A 125 4.12 -5.27 0.03
CA ILE A 125 4.84 -5.78 -1.15
C ILE A 125 4.10 -5.39 -2.44
N ASN A 126 2.78 -5.52 -2.47
CA ASN A 126 1.96 -5.12 -3.62
C ASN A 126 2.09 -3.61 -3.92
N GLU A 127 1.99 -2.76 -2.91
CA GLU A 127 2.16 -1.31 -3.08
C GLU A 127 3.56 -0.95 -3.59
N CYS A 128 4.60 -1.52 -2.99
CA CYS A 128 5.98 -1.35 -3.42
C CYS A 128 6.18 -1.82 -4.87
N TRP A 129 5.55 -2.92 -5.26
CA TRP A 129 5.59 -3.44 -6.63
C TRP A 129 4.92 -2.47 -7.62
N LEU A 130 3.72 -1.98 -7.31
CA LEU A 130 3.00 -1.02 -8.14
C LEU A 130 3.77 0.30 -8.31
N ILE A 131 4.35 0.83 -7.23
CA ILE A 131 5.22 2.01 -7.27
C ILE A 131 6.45 1.75 -8.14
N SER A 132 7.08 0.57 -7.99
CA SER A 132 8.23 0.17 -8.81
C SER A 132 7.89 0.12 -10.30
N LEU A 133 6.64 -0.20 -10.65
CA LEU A 133 6.13 -0.19 -12.02
C LEU A 133 5.64 1.18 -12.49
N GLY A 134 5.45 2.16 -11.60
CA GLY A 134 4.89 3.48 -11.92
C GLY A 134 3.38 3.46 -12.24
N ILE A 135 2.67 2.42 -11.80
CA ILE A 135 1.23 2.19 -12.07
C ILE A 135 0.45 2.34 -10.76
N THR A 136 -0.75 2.90 -10.83
CA THR A 136 -1.68 2.94 -9.67
C THR A 136 -2.52 1.67 -9.58
N GLY A 137 -2.98 1.30 -8.39
CA GLY A 137 -3.87 0.16 -8.16
C GLY A 137 -5.15 0.20 -8.99
N HIS A 138 -5.69 1.40 -9.26
CA HIS A 138 -6.85 1.58 -10.13
C HIS A 138 -6.53 1.24 -11.60
N GLU A 139 -5.42 1.75 -12.14
CA GLU A 139 -4.95 1.44 -13.50
C GLU A 139 -4.65 -0.06 -13.65
N TRP A 140 -4.03 -0.68 -12.64
CA TRP A 140 -3.80 -2.12 -12.61
C TRP A 140 -5.12 -2.91 -12.70
N ARG A 141 -6.12 -2.53 -11.90
CA ARG A 141 -7.43 -3.21 -11.88
C ARG A 141 -8.18 -3.08 -13.19
N ASN A 142 -8.11 -1.90 -13.82
CA ASN A 142 -8.83 -1.57 -15.05
C ASN A 142 -8.08 -1.95 -16.35
N SER A 143 -6.88 -2.52 -16.24
CA SER A 143 -6.10 -2.95 -17.41
C SER A 143 -6.69 -4.22 -18.05
N THR A 144 -7.10 -4.12 -19.32
CA THR A 144 -7.73 -5.19 -20.12
C THR A 144 -6.78 -6.32 -20.53
N ARG A 145 -5.46 -6.13 -20.44
CA ARG A 145 -4.43 -7.15 -20.75
C ARG A 145 -3.59 -7.48 -19.52
N ARG A 146 -4.16 -8.30 -18.63
CA ARG A 146 -3.41 -8.93 -17.54
C ARG A 146 -2.59 -10.08 -18.13
N SER A 147 -1.27 -9.95 -18.23
CA SER A 147 -0.43 -11.13 -18.45
C SER A 147 -0.21 -11.83 -17.10
N LEU A 148 -0.21 -13.16 -17.11
CA LEU A 148 0.03 -14.01 -15.93
C LEU A 148 1.38 -13.70 -15.25
N CYS A 149 2.32 -13.09 -15.99
CA CYS A 149 3.68 -12.71 -15.54
C CYS A 149 3.76 -11.24 -15.05
N GLY A 150 2.62 -10.57 -14.82
CA GLY A 150 2.60 -9.25 -14.18
C GLY A 150 3.08 -8.07 -15.04
N LEU A 151 3.44 -8.31 -16.30
CA LEU A 151 3.79 -7.23 -17.22
C LEU A 151 2.52 -6.71 -17.90
N VAL A 152 2.06 -5.54 -17.44
CA VAL A 152 1.21 -4.68 -18.25
C VAL A 152 2.03 -4.27 -19.48
N SER A 153 1.57 -4.66 -20.67
CA SER A 153 2.29 -4.47 -21.94
C SER A 153 2.55 -2.99 -22.27
N ASN A 154 1.79 -2.05 -21.70
CA ASN A 154 1.95 -0.62 -21.95
C ASN A 154 2.06 0.15 -20.61
N ARG A 155 3.25 0.67 -20.32
CA ARG A 155 3.56 1.43 -19.09
C ARG A 155 3.98 2.86 -19.45
N PRO A 156 3.05 3.72 -19.88
CA PRO A 156 3.39 5.04 -20.41
C PRO A 156 4.05 5.98 -19.38
N TYR A 157 3.85 5.72 -18.09
CA TYR A 157 4.37 6.54 -16.99
C TYR A 157 5.61 5.96 -16.28
N SER A 158 6.09 4.76 -16.68
CA SER A 158 7.24 4.12 -16.02
C SER A 158 8.56 4.72 -16.51
N LYS A 159 9.38 5.23 -15.60
CA LYS A 159 10.72 5.80 -15.88
C LYS A 159 11.87 4.92 -15.41
N GLY A 160 11.57 3.72 -14.91
CA GLY A 160 12.52 2.77 -14.32
C GLY A 160 12.47 2.78 -12.79
N PHE A 161 12.94 1.70 -12.16
CA PHE A 161 12.78 1.43 -10.72
C PHE A 161 13.17 2.63 -9.85
N PHE A 162 14.44 3.06 -9.89
CA PHE A 162 14.93 4.16 -9.06
C PHE A 162 14.27 5.51 -9.38
N SER A 163 13.97 5.77 -10.66
CA SER A 163 13.32 7.02 -11.07
C SER A 163 11.88 7.11 -10.58
N ASN A 164 11.14 5.99 -10.62
CA ASN A 164 9.77 5.92 -10.12
C ASN A 164 9.72 6.17 -8.59
N TRP A 165 10.62 5.53 -7.84
CA TRP A 165 10.74 5.75 -6.39
C TRP A 165 11.18 7.18 -6.06
N TRP A 166 12.13 7.74 -6.82
CA TRP A 166 12.55 9.12 -6.65
C TRP A 166 11.40 10.09 -6.91
N GLU A 167 10.60 9.92 -7.97
CA GLU A 167 9.41 10.74 -8.23
C GLU A 167 8.38 10.61 -7.11
N PHE A 168 8.13 9.37 -6.66
CA PHE A 168 7.21 9.09 -5.56
C PHE A 168 7.59 9.82 -4.27
N PHE A 169 8.87 9.89 -3.90
CA PHE A 169 9.36 10.56 -2.68
C PHE A 169 9.69 12.03 -2.85
N SER A 170 10.21 12.45 -4.01
CA SER A 170 10.55 13.85 -4.28
C SER A 170 9.32 14.75 -4.33
N GLY A 171 8.14 14.18 -4.61
CA GLY A 171 6.90 14.94 -4.56
C GLY A 171 6.95 16.07 -5.55
N THR A 172 7.59 15.80 -6.68
CA THR A 172 7.45 16.65 -7.85
C THR A 172 5.98 16.60 -8.20
N GLU A 173 5.22 17.51 -7.57
CA GLU A 173 4.01 18.09 -8.09
C GLU A 173 4.42 18.59 -9.47
N LYS A 174 4.38 17.70 -10.46
CA LYS A 174 4.12 18.16 -11.79
C LYS A 174 2.76 18.76 -11.64
N ASN A 175 2.74 20.08 -11.49
CA ASN A 175 1.58 20.85 -11.80
C ASN A 175 1.15 20.39 -13.19
N TYR A 176 0.16 19.51 -13.23
CA TYR A 176 -0.64 19.30 -14.42
C TYR A 176 -1.38 20.61 -14.80
N THR A 177 -1.13 21.69 -14.05
CA THR A 177 -1.59 23.07 -14.17
C THR A 177 -0.45 24.10 -14.40
N THR A 178 0.81 23.73 -14.67
CA THR A 178 1.88 24.75 -14.87
C THR A 178 2.92 24.35 -15.90
N LEU A 179 2.47 24.12 -17.12
CA LEU A 179 3.26 24.33 -18.34
C LEU A 179 2.25 24.78 -19.41
N CYS A 180 2.09 26.10 -19.52
CA CYS A 180 1.43 26.90 -20.58
C CYS A 180 0.70 28.09 -19.94
N ILE A 181 1.47 29.07 -19.46
CA ILE A 181 1.16 30.48 -19.73
C ILE A 181 1.94 30.83 -20.99
#